data_AF-I6AZ08-F1
#
_entry.id   AF-I6AZ08-F1
#
_cell.length_a   1.000
_cell.length_b   1.000
_cell.length_c   1.000
_cell.angle_alpha   90.00
_cell.angle_beta   90.00
_cell.angle_gamma   90.00
#
_symmetry.space_group_name_H-M   'P 1'
#
loop_
_entity.id
_entity.type
_entity.pdbx_description
1 polymer ?
#
loop_
_entity_poly.entity_id
_entity_poly.type
_entity_poly.pdbx_seq_one_letter_code
_entity_poly.pdbx_strand_id
1 'polypeptide(L)'
;MRKPNRSKYIPKDEGAQMRWLENLFSKLAEREKRALLQIDEEEFRSLLETWNTVQQVRAELLAWRQHGAALTEMKNALLNSRELPWARASLPEFTPRRFEGEHQGSLLLRTDRMIRKFKLAPAYTVAQGVNLGVEIPSAPPATDWSVQQPVLRVQVMSGAGQVHIRWRKGPAERLRVHVDRGDGQGRRLLGETSRSPLVDTHPFPQAGAFWTYDGIYIFKDQPFGQASAPVQAPVKSKETSPAPTPATTPPAPPSGNSTETA
;
A
#
# COMPACT_ATOMS: atom_id res chain seq x y z
N MET A 1 -10.12 -31.18 -15.63
CA MET A 1 -9.92 -30.22 -16.73
C MET A 1 -8.58 -29.52 -16.58
N ARG A 2 -7.65 -29.67 -17.54
CA ARG A 2 -6.39 -28.91 -17.57
C ARG A 2 -6.70 -27.43 -17.82
N LYS A 3 -6.20 -26.53 -16.97
CA LYS A 3 -6.34 -25.08 -17.20
C LYS A 3 -5.62 -24.73 -18.50
N PRO A 4 -6.28 -24.10 -19.50
CA PRO A 4 -5.60 -23.67 -20.72
C PRO A 4 -4.47 -22.70 -20.36
N ASN A 5 -3.35 -22.79 -21.08
CA ASN A 5 -2.20 -21.91 -20.88
C ASN A 5 -2.60 -20.47 -21.24
N ARG A 6 -2.86 -19.64 -20.22
CA ARG A 6 -3.34 -18.26 -20.39
C ARG A 6 -2.18 -17.35 -20.76
N SER A 7 -2.41 -16.43 -21.70
CA SER A 7 -1.43 -15.42 -22.10
C SER A 7 -0.99 -14.56 -20.92
N LYS A 8 0.28 -14.15 -20.91
CA LYS A 8 0.93 -13.45 -19.77
C LYS A 8 0.26 -12.12 -19.39
N TYR A 9 -0.43 -11.47 -20.33
CA TYR A 9 -1.13 -10.21 -20.11
C TYR A 9 -2.52 -10.36 -19.51
N ILE A 10 -3.11 -11.56 -19.48
CA ILE A 10 -4.42 -11.78 -18.85
C ILE A 10 -4.22 -11.96 -17.35
N PRO A 11 -4.81 -11.08 -16.50
CA PRO A 11 -4.65 -11.21 -15.05
C PRO A 11 -5.17 -12.54 -14.52
N LYS A 12 -4.63 -13.00 -13.39
CA LYS A 12 -5.06 -14.27 -12.76
C LYS A 12 -6.30 -14.09 -11.88
N ASP A 13 -6.37 -12.98 -11.16
CA ASP A 13 -7.48 -12.61 -10.29
C ASP A 13 -8.69 -12.15 -11.11
N GLU A 14 -9.90 -12.50 -10.64
CA GLU A 14 -11.16 -12.16 -11.32
C GLU A 14 -11.40 -10.65 -11.35
N GLY A 15 -11.21 -9.96 -10.22
CA GLY A 15 -11.38 -8.51 -10.17
C GLY A 15 -10.43 -7.77 -11.12
N ALA A 16 -9.19 -8.26 -11.23
CA ALA A 16 -8.24 -7.76 -12.21
C ALA A 16 -8.63 -8.12 -13.66
N GLN A 17 -9.16 -9.32 -13.93
CA GLN A 17 -9.67 -9.70 -15.26
C GLN A 17 -10.81 -8.80 -15.70
N MET A 18 -11.74 -8.47 -14.80
CA MET A 18 -12.88 -7.59 -15.11
C MET A 18 -12.41 -6.19 -15.49
N ARG A 19 -11.53 -5.57 -14.69
CA ARG A 19 -10.96 -4.25 -15.02
C ARG A 19 -10.18 -4.26 -16.34
N TRP A 20 -9.47 -5.35 -16.61
CA TRP A 20 -8.72 -5.52 -17.85
C TRP A 20 -9.66 -5.61 -19.07
N LEU A 21 -10.70 -6.43 -19.00
CA LEU A 21 -11.71 -6.55 -20.06
C LEU A 21 -12.45 -5.24 -20.28
N GLU A 22 -12.84 -4.55 -19.21
CA GLU A 22 -13.50 -3.23 -19.28
C GLU A 22 -12.63 -2.23 -20.03
N ASN A 23 -11.37 -2.06 -19.61
CA ASN A 23 -10.42 -1.18 -20.29
C ASN A 23 -10.24 -1.56 -21.76
N LEU A 24 -10.12 -2.85 -22.06
CA LEU A 24 -9.93 -3.34 -23.43
C LEU A 24 -11.15 -3.03 -24.30
N PHE A 25 -12.36 -3.39 -23.88
CA PHE A 25 -13.58 -3.17 -24.65
C PHE A 25 -13.92 -1.70 -24.79
N SER A 26 -13.75 -0.88 -23.75
CA SER A 26 -13.93 0.58 -23.84
C SER A 26 -12.97 1.19 -24.86
N LYS A 27 -11.70 0.78 -24.85
CA LYS A 27 -10.70 1.28 -25.80
C LYS A 27 -10.87 0.76 -27.22
N LEU A 28 -11.58 -0.35 -27.40
CA LEU A 28 -11.93 -0.90 -28.70
C LEU A 28 -13.34 -0.51 -29.14
N ALA A 29 -14.07 0.32 -28.38
CA ALA A 29 -15.41 0.79 -28.75
C ALA A 29 -15.39 1.66 -30.02
N GLU A 30 -14.29 2.37 -30.26
CA GLU A 30 -14.05 3.17 -31.45
C GLU A 30 -13.85 2.28 -32.69
N ARG A 31 -14.76 2.41 -33.66
CA ARG A 31 -14.74 1.63 -34.91
C ARG A 31 -13.47 1.84 -35.73
N GLU A 32 -12.95 3.07 -35.79
CA GLU A 32 -11.73 3.40 -36.54
C GLU A 32 -10.53 2.61 -36.02
N LYS A 33 -10.40 2.49 -34.70
CA LYS A 33 -9.33 1.72 -34.08
C LYS A 33 -9.46 0.23 -34.34
N ARG A 34 -10.68 -0.31 -34.33
CA ARG A 34 -10.93 -1.71 -34.74
C ARG A 34 -10.54 -1.95 -36.20
N ALA A 35 -10.87 -1.01 -37.09
CA ALA A 35 -10.51 -1.09 -38.50
C ALA A 35 -8.99 -1.08 -38.72
N LEU A 36 -8.25 -0.19 -38.04
CA LEU A 36 -6.79 -0.14 -38.07
C LEU A 36 -6.16 -1.47 -37.62
N LEU A 37 -6.72 -2.06 -36.57
CA LEU A 37 -6.27 -3.34 -36.00
C LEU A 37 -6.80 -4.56 -36.76
N GLN A 38 -7.55 -4.38 -37.84
CA GLN A 38 -8.18 -5.45 -38.62
C GLN A 38 -9.01 -6.41 -37.74
N ILE A 39 -9.68 -5.87 -36.73
CA ILE A 39 -10.59 -6.62 -35.87
C ILE A 39 -11.92 -6.78 -36.62
N ASP A 40 -12.34 -8.04 -36.81
CA ASP A 40 -13.63 -8.35 -37.41
C ASP A 40 -14.79 -7.82 -36.55
N GLU A 41 -15.73 -7.13 -37.20
CA GLU A 41 -16.79 -6.42 -36.49
C GLU A 41 -17.83 -7.38 -35.89
N GLU A 42 -18.05 -8.54 -36.51
CA GLU A 42 -18.95 -9.56 -35.98
C GLU A 42 -18.32 -10.29 -34.79
N GLU A 43 -17.03 -10.63 -34.90
CA GLU A 43 -16.22 -11.18 -33.80
C GLU A 43 -16.24 -10.23 -32.60
N PHE A 44 -15.99 -8.94 -32.81
CA PHE A 44 -16.02 -7.94 -31.75
C PHE A 44 -17.41 -7.79 -31.13
N ARG A 45 -18.47 -7.72 -31.94
CA ARG A 45 -19.86 -7.58 -31.45
C ARG A 45 -20.24 -8.77 -30.57
N SER A 46 -19.91 -9.99 -30.99
CA SER A 46 -20.20 -11.19 -30.20
C SER A 46 -19.41 -11.25 -28.88
N LEU A 47 -18.16 -10.75 -28.88
CA LEU A 47 -17.36 -10.61 -27.66
C LEU A 47 -17.96 -9.57 -26.71
N LEU A 48 -18.39 -8.42 -27.24
CA LEU A 48 -19.00 -7.34 -26.48
C LEU A 48 -20.34 -7.77 -25.86
N GLU A 49 -21.15 -8.52 -26.59
CA GLU A 49 -22.40 -9.10 -26.08
C GLU A 49 -22.12 -10.04 -24.90
N THR A 50 -21.17 -10.96 -25.05
CA THR A 50 -20.76 -11.87 -23.97
C THR A 50 -20.23 -11.09 -22.76
N TRP A 51 -19.46 -10.03 -22.98
CA TRP A 51 -18.97 -9.13 -21.92
C TRP A 51 -20.10 -8.43 -21.17
N ASN A 52 -21.11 -7.92 -21.89
CA ASN A 52 -22.28 -7.30 -21.30
C ASN A 52 -23.06 -8.30 -20.44
N THR A 53 -23.22 -9.54 -20.90
CA THR A 53 -23.85 -10.59 -20.08
C THR A 53 -23.06 -10.86 -18.81
N VAL A 54 -21.72 -10.97 -18.89
CA VAL A 54 -20.88 -11.15 -17.69
C VAL A 54 -21.10 -10.02 -16.67
N GLN A 55 -21.22 -8.78 -17.13
CA GLN A 55 -21.50 -7.64 -16.25
C GLN A 55 -22.90 -7.74 -15.61
N GLN A 56 -23.91 -8.15 -16.37
CA GLN A 56 -25.25 -8.37 -15.84
C GLN A 56 -25.27 -9.51 -14.80
N VAL A 57 -24.60 -10.63 -15.08
CA VAL A 57 -24.46 -11.75 -14.14
C VAL A 57 -23.79 -11.30 -12.84
N ARG A 58 -22.77 -10.45 -12.94
CA ARG A 58 -22.09 -9.90 -11.76
C ARG A 58 -23.00 -8.98 -10.93
N ALA A 59 -23.76 -8.12 -11.58
CA ALA A 59 -24.73 -7.26 -10.89
C ALA A 59 -25.81 -8.11 -10.18
N GLU A 60 -26.29 -9.16 -10.85
CA GLU A 60 -27.26 -10.10 -10.31
C GLU A 60 -26.69 -10.86 -9.08
N LEU A 61 -25.45 -11.34 -9.16
CA LEU A 61 -24.78 -11.98 -8.02
C LEU A 61 -24.67 -11.07 -6.80
N LEU A 62 -24.46 -9.76 -7.01
CA LEU A 62 -24.47 -8.79 -5.92
C LEU A 62 -25.86 -8.62 -5.32
N ALA A 63 -26.89 -8.54 -6.16
CA ALA A 63 -28.28 -8.45 -5.72
C ALA A 63 -28.69 -9.68 -4.88
N TRP A 64 -28.32 -10.89 -5.33
CA TRP A 64 -28.51 -12.13 -4.56
C TRP A 64 -27.84 -12.08 -3.18
N ARG A 65 -26.60 -11.58 -3.09
CA ARG A 65 -25.87 -11.47 -1.82
C ARG A 65 -26.57 -10.50 -0.86
N GLN A 66 -27.03 -9.36 -1.37
CA GLN A 66 -27.75 -8.36 -0.58
C GLN A 66 -29.09 -8.91 -0.08
N HIS A 67 -29.84 -9.58 -0.95
CA HIS A 67 -31.11 -10.22 -0.57
C HIS A 67 -30.89 -11.31 0.49
N GLY A 68 -29.89 -12.17 0.32
CA GLY A 68 -29.53 -13.19 1.32
C GLY A 68 -29.11 -12.60 2.67
N ALA A 69 -28.41 -11.46 2.67
CA ALA A 69 -28.05 -10.73 3.89
C ALA A 69 -29.32 -10.20 4.60
N ALA A 70 -30.25 -9.59 3.87
CA ALA A 70 -31.52 -9.12 4.41
C ALA A 70 -32.35 -10.25 5.03
N LEU A 71 -32.43 -11.41 4.35
CA LEU A 71 -33.10 -12.60 4.90
C LEU A 71 -32.41 -13.11 6.19
N THR A 72 -31.08 -13.07 6.23
CA THR A 72 -30.31 -13.49 7.41
C THR A 72 -30.57 -12.57 8.60
N GLU A 73 -30.58 -11.26 8.37
CA GLU A 73 -30.88 -10.26 9.39
C GLU A 73 -32.31 -10.43 9.92
N MET A 74 -33.30 -10.58 9.03
CA MET A 74 -34.68 -10.83 9.41
C MET A 74 -34.82 -12.11 10.25
N LYS A 75 -34.22 -13.22 9.82
CA LYS A 75 -34.21 -14.48 10.58
C LYS A 75 -33.59 -14.30 11.96
N ASN A 76 -32.44 -13.63 12.05
CA ASN A 76 -31.75 -13.41 13.33
C ASN A 76 -32.58 -12.54 14.27
N ALA A 77 -33.28 -11.54 13.74
CA ALA A 77 -34.19 -10.70 14.52
C ALA A 77 -35.41 -11.48 15.02
N LEU A 78 -36.02 -12.33 14.19
CA LEU A 78 -37.12 -13.22 14.60
C LEU A 78 -36.72 -14.15 15.75
N LEU A 79 -35.50 -14.67 15.72
CA LEU A 79 -35.02 -15.66 16.70
C LEU A 79 -34.55 -15.02 18.00
N ASN A 80 -33.91 -13.85 17.94
CA ASN A 80 -33.11 -13.33 19.06
C ASN A 80 -33.57 -11.97 19.60
N SER A 81 -34.47 -11.26 18.92
CA SER A 81 -34.84 -9.89 19.32
C SER A 81 -36.15 -9.86 20.12
N ARG A 82 -36.13 -9.14 21.25
CA ARG A 82 -37.31 -8.92 22.12
C ARG A 82 -38.31 -7.92 21.54
N GLU A 83 -37.82 -7.00 20.70
CA GLU A 83 -38.60 -6.09 19.87
C GLU A 83 -38.20 -6.34 18.41
N LEU A 84 -39.17 -6.46 17.50
CA LEU A 84 -38.90 -6.59 16.06
C LEU A 84 -38.79 -5.18 15.46
N PRO A 85 -37.58 -4.68 15.12
CA PRO A 85 -37.41 -3.31 14.63
C PRO A 85 -38.13 -3.06 13.29
N TRP A 86 -38.47 -4.14 12.58
CA TRP A 86 -39.00 -4.14 11.23
C TRP A 86 -40.46 -4.59 11.15
N ALA A 87 -41.28 -4.44 12.21
CA ALA A 87 -42.68 -4.89 12.22
C ALA A 87 -43.59 -4.36 11.06
N ARG A 88 -43.06 -3.54 10.13
CA ARG A 88 -43.66 -3.21 8.83
C ARG A 88 -42.70 -3.24 7.62
N ALA A 89 -41.42 -3.58 7.75
CA ALA A 89 -40.53 -3.63 6.59
C ALA A 89 -40.76 -4.95 5.85
N SER A 90 -41.51 -4.88 4.75
CA SER A 90 -41.61 -5.98 3.81
C SER A 90 -40.21 -6.36 3.32
N LEU A 91 -39.94 -7.65 3.19
CA LEU A 91 -38.74 -8.10 2.49
C LEU A 91 -38.62 -7.40 1.15
N PRO A 92 -37.41 -6.98 0.73
CA PRO A 92 -37.23 -6.45 -0.60
C PRO A 92 -37.66 -7.53 -1.61
N GLU A 93 -38.59 -7.17 -2.49
CA GLU A 93 -38.98 -8.03 -3.59
C GLU A 93 -37.75 -8.39 -4.41
N PHE A 94 -37.59 -9.67 -4.73
CA PHE A 94 -36.46 -10.16 -5.49
C PHE A 94 -36.95 -10.98 -6.67
N THR A 95 -36.76 -10.43 -7.86
CA THR A 95 -37.08 -11.11 -9.12
C THR A 95 -35.76 -11.45 -9.82
N PRO A 96 -35.38 -12.74 -9.86
CA PRO A 96 -34.12 -13.12 -10.51
C PRO A 96 -34.18 -12.79 -11.99
N ARG A 97 -33.11 -12.18 -12.50
CA ARG A 97 -32.97 -11.90 -13.93
C ARG A 97 -32.74 -13.20 -14.70
N ARG A 98 -33.45 -13.37 -15.81
CA ARG A 98 -33.11 -14.38 -16.83
C ARG A 98 -32.06 -13.83 -17.76
N PHE A 99 -31.02 -14.61 -18.01
CA PHE A 99 -30.01 -14.31 -19.01
C PHE A 99 -30.40 -15.00 -20.31
N GLU A 100 -30.67 -14.22 -21.34
CA GLU A 100 -30.99 -14.69 -22.69
C GLU A 100 -29.80 -14.45 -23.61
N GLY A 101 -29.61 -15.35 -24.59
CA GLY A 101 -28.55 -15.24 -25.60
C GLY A 101 -27.72 -16.52 -25.76
N GLU A 102 -27.35 -16.83 -27.00
CA GLU A 102 -26.37 -17.88 -27.29
C GLU A 102 -24.96 -17.32 -27.12
N HIS A 103 -24.31 -17.67 -26.01
CA HIS A 103 -22.93 -17.27 -25.78
C HIS A 103 -21.97 -18.30 -26.38
N GLN A 104 -21.17 -17.87 -27.36
CA GLN A 104 -20.15 -18.72 -27.97
C GLN A 104 -18.97 -18.90 -27.01
N GLY A 105 -19.08 -19.85 -26.07
CA GLY A 105 -17.97 -20.33 -25.24
C GLY A 105 -17.26 -19.28 -24.38
N SER A 106 -15.98 -19.52 -24.08
CA SER A 106 -15.21 -18.71 -23.12
C SER A 106 -14.84 -17.33 -23.68
N LEU A 107 -15.32 -16.27 -23.01
CA LEU A 107 -14.95 -14.87 -23.29
C LEU A 107 -13.44 -14.68 -23.34
N LEU A 108 -12.72 -15.05 -22.28
CA LEU A 108 -11.27 -14.84 -22.18
C LEU A 108 -10.49 -15.53 -23.30
N LEU A 109 -10.86 -16.76 -23.69
CA LEU A 109 -10.15 -17.48 -24.76
C LEU A 109 -10.41 -16.85 -26.13
N ARG A 110 -11.63 -16.38 -26.39
CA ARG A 110 -11.96 -15.70 -27.65
C ARG A 110 -11.34 -14.32 -27.72
N THR A 111 -11.34 -13.56 -26.62
CA THR A 111 -10.60 -12.29 -26.51
C THR A 111 -9.10 -12.52 -26.75
N ASP A 112 -8.51 -13.57 -26.17
CA ASP A 112 -7.09 -13.91 -26.42
C ASP A 112 -6.81 -14.20 -27.90
N ARG A 113 -7.71 -14.94 -28.57
CA ARG A 113 -7.61 -15.24 -30.00
C ARG A 113 -7.70 -13.97 -30.85
N MET A 114 -8.65 -13.08 -30.56
CA MET A 114 -8.78 -11.78 -31.23
C MET A 114 -7.49 -10.96 -31.04
N ILE A 115 -6.93 -10.93 -29.83
CA ILE A 115 -5.66 -10.25 -29.53
C ILE A 115 -4.52 -10.80 -30.37
N ARG A 116 -4.35 -12.12 -30.42
CA ARG A 116 -3.29 -12.74 -31.22
C ARG A 116 -3.41 -12.39 -32.71
N LYS A 117 -4.63 -12.30 -33.25
CA LYS A 117 -4.86 -11.88 -34.64
C LYS A 117 -4.46 -10.43 -34.86
N PHE A 118 -4.98 -9.49 -34.06
CA PHE A 118 -4.71 -8.07 -34.34
C PHE A 118 -3.26 -7.67 -34.04
N LYS A 119 -2.54 -8.40 -33.20
CA LYS A 119 -1.09 -8.21 -33.01
C LYS A 119 -0.28 -8.46 -34.28
N LEU A 120 -0.83 -9.19 -35.24
CA LEU A 120 -0.22 -9.43 -36.56
C LEU A 120 -0.63 -8.36 -37.59
N ALA A 121 -1.55 -7.45 -37.25
CA ALA A 121 -2.00 -6.41 -38.17
C ALA A 121 -0.84 -5.43 -38.47
N PRO A 122 -0.67 -4.98 -39.73
CA PRO A 122 0.43 -4.10 -40.11
C PRO A 122 0.46 -2.75 -39.35
N ALA A 123 -0.71 -2.25 -38.94
CA ALA A 123 -0.82 -1.00 -38.19
C ALA A 123 -0.61 -1.18 -36.67
N TYR A 124 -0.38 -2.41 -36.20
CA TYR A 124 -0.17 -2.70 -34.78
C TYR A 124 1.21 -2.23 -34.32
N THR A 125 1.23 -1.52 -33.18
CA THR A 125 2.45 -1.07 -32.51
C THR A 125 2.46 -1.52 -31.04
N VAL A 126 3.65 -1.69 -30.48
CA VAL A 126 3.81 -1.99 -29.04
C VAL A 126 3.14 -0.92 -28.17
N ALA A 127 3.21 0.35 -28.57
CA ALA A 127 2.57 1.45 -27.85
C ALA A 127 1.04 1.31 -27.79
N GLN A 128 0.40 0.92 -28.91
CA GLN A 128 -1.03 0.58 -28.91
C GLN A 128 -1.32 -0.64 -28.05
N GLY A 129 -0.46 -1.67 -28.10
CA GLY A 129 -0.56 -2.85 -27.25
C GLY A 129 -0.54 -2.52 -25.75
N VAL A 130 0.37 -1.64 -25.34
CA VAL A 130 0.49 -1.15 -23.96
C VAL A 130 -0.76 -0.36 -23.59
N ASN A 131 -1.23 0.54 -24.47
CA ASN A 131 -2.45 1.31 -24.24
C ASN A 131 -3.67 0.38 -24.06
N LEU A 132 -3.78 -0.68 -24.87
CA LEU A 132 -4.84 -1.68 -24.79
C LEU A 132 -4.70 -2.64 -23.59
N GLY A 133 -3.58 -2.63 -22.87
CA GLY A 133 -3.29 -3.56 -21.78
C GLY A 133 -3.00 -4.99 -22.25
N VAL A 134 -2.55 -5.16 -23.49
CA VAL A 134 -2.20 -6.47 -24.09
C VAL A 134 -0.71 -6.62 -24.35
N GLU A 135 0.07 -5.59 -24.04
CA GLU A 135 1.53 -5.64 -23.94
C GLU A 135 1.98 -5.17 -22.57
N ILE A 136 3.10 -5.72 -22.12
CA ILE A 136 3.80 -5.23 -20.94
C ILE A 136 4.76 -4.14 -21.45
N PRO A 137 4.71 -2.92 -20.89
CA PRO A 137 5.69 -1.88 -21.22
C PRO A 137 7.11 -2.43 -21.13
N SER A 138 7.92 -2.26 -22.17
CA SER A 138 9.33 -2.69 -22.17
C SER A 138 10.16 -1.97 -21.11
N ALA A 139 9.68 -0.81 -20.64
CA ALA A 139 10.15 -0.11 -19.45
C ALA A 139 8.94 0.21 -18.55
N PRO A 140 9.05 0.06 -17.22
CA PRO A 140 7.98 0.53 -16.32
C PRO A 140 7.64 1.99 -16.65
N PRO A 141 6.37 2.39 -16.59
CA PRO A 141 6.00 3.79 -16.82
C PRO A 141 6.90 4.67 -15.97
N ALA A 142 7.43 5.74 -16.57
CA ALA A 142 8.21 6.73 -15.84
C ALA A 142 7.39 7.14 -14.63
N THR A 143 7.86 6.75 -13.44
CA THR A 143 7.16 7.09 -12.20
C THR A 143 7.15 8.61 -12.14
N ASP A 144 5.98 9.22 -11.94
CA ASP A 144 5.91 10.65 -11.72
C ASP A 144 6.60 10.95 -10.38
N TRP A 145 7.86 11.36 -10.50
CA TRP A 145 8.75 11.60 -9.38
C TRP A 145 8.39 12.88 -8.61
N SER A 146 7.58 13.77 -9.21
CA SER A 146 7.25 15.08 -8.63
C SER A 146 6.38 14.99 -7.37
N VAL A 147 5.60 13.92 -7.24
CA VAL A 147 4.68 13.66 -6.11
C VAL A 147 5.26 12.71 -5.06
N GLN A 148 6.48 12.20 -5.26
CA GLN A 148 7.09 11.27 -4.32
C GLN A 148 7.70 12.02 -3.14
N GLN A 149 7.49 11.51 -1.92
CA GLN A 149 8.14 12.02 -0.72
C GLN A 149 8.60 10.88 0.20
N PRO A 150 9.70 11.04 0.95
CA PRO A 150 10.11 10.07 1.94
C PRO A 150 9.11 9.97 3.10
N VAL A 151 8.95 8.77 3.65
CA VAL A 151 8.26 8.56 4.93
C VAL A 151 9.31 8.19 5.97
N LEU A 152 9.60 9.13 6.86
CA LEU A 152 10.58 8.94 7.93
C LEU A 152 9.93 8.32 9.16
N ARG A 153 10.68 7.45 9.85
CA ARG A 153 10.35 6.97 11.18
C ARG A 153 11.57 7.16 12.07
N VAL A 154 11.38 7.82 13.21
CA VAL A 154 12.48 8.12 14.12
C VAL A 154 12.37 7.23 15.36
N GLN A 155 13.51 6.68 15.80
CA GLN A 155 13.62 5.89 17.03
C GLN A 155 14.76 6.45 17.87
N VAL A 156 14.44 6.92 19.09
CA VAL A 156 15.43 7.43 20.04
C VAL A 156 16.02 6.27 20.84
N MET A 157 17.34 6.12 20.82
CA MET A 157 18.09 5.10 21.52
C MET A 157 18.76 5.74 22.74
N SER A 158 17.98 6.08 23.77
CA SER A 158 18.45 6.83 24.95
C SER A 158 19.63 6.16 25.69
N GLY A 159 19.72 4.83 25.65
CA GLY A 159 20.86 4.10 26.24
C GLY A 159 22.18 4.26 25.47
N ALA A 160 22.11 4.57 24.17
CA ALA A 160 23.28 4.77 23.31
C ALA A 160 23.52 6.25 22.96
N GLY A 161 22.62 7.16 23.36
CA GLY A 161 22.71 8.58 23.01
C GLY A 161 22.57 8.84 21.51
N GLN A 162 21.74 8.06 20.82
CA GLN A 162 21.61 8.09 19.35
C GLN A 162 20.16 8.21 18.90
N VAL A 163 19.94 8.77 17.72
CA VAL A 163 18.64 8.77 17.05
C VAL A 163 18.74 8.03 15.72
N HIS A 164 17.92 7.00 15.55
CA HIS A 164 17.87 6.20 14.33
C HIS A 164 16.74 6.70 13.43
N ILE A 165 17.07 7.24 12.26
CA ILE A 165 16.13 7.65 11.22
C ILE A 165 15.99 6.51 10.20
N ARG A 166 14.83 5.86 10.22
CA ARG A 166 14.46 4.81 9.26
C ARG A 166 13.63 5.37 8.13
N TRP A 167 13.86 4.83 6.94
CA TRP A 167 13.13 5.18 5.73
C TRP A 167 13.02 3.98 4.80
N ARG A 168 12.10 4.03 3.84
CA ARG A 168 12.00 3.03 2.77
C ARG A 168 12.69 3.59 1.53
N LYS A 169 13.65 2.85 0.99
CA LYS A 169 14.43 3.28 -0.18
C LYS A 169 13.54 3.62 -1.37
N GLY A 170 12.54 2.78 -1.61
CA GLY A 170 11.72 2.88 -2.81
C GLY A 170 12.61 2.94 -4.05
N PRO A 171 12.36 3.87 -4.97
CA PRO A 171 13.13 4.06 -6.20
C PRO A 171 14.29 5.07 -6.10
N ALA A 172 14.48 5.71 -4.94
CA ALA A 172 15.57 6.65 -4.73
C ALA A 172 16.92 5.93 -4.62
N GLU A 173 18.01 6.62 -4.97
CA GLU A 173 19.36 6.10 -4.75
C GLU A 173 19.81 6.35 -3.31
N ARG A 174 19.55 7.58 -2.82
CA ARG A 174 19.87 8.03 -1.46
C ARG A 174 18.74 8.86 -0.86
N LEU A 175 18.81 9.06 0.45
CA LEU A 175 18.03 10.02 1.21
C LEU A 175 18.97 11.08 1.77
N ARG A 176 18.64 12.36 1.57
CA ARG A 176 19.26 13.49 2.26
C ARG A 176 18.39 13.89 3.42
N VAL A 177 18.93 13.90 4.63
CA VAL A 177 18.21 14.21 5.87
C VAL A 177 18.70 15.53 6.45
N HIS A 178 17.78 16.40 6.84
CA HIS A 178 18.10 17.57 7.64
C HIS A 178 17.50 17.44 9.04
N VAL A 179 18.11 18.16 9.98
CA VAL A 179 17.71 18.19 11.38
C VAL A 179 17.70 19.64 11.87
N ASP A 180 16.65 19.99 12.60
CA ASP A 180 16.59 21.18 13.44
C ASP A 180 16.58 20.72 14.90
N ARG A 181 17.56 21.18 15.68
CA ARG A 181 17.76 20.74 17.07
C ARG A 181 17.08 21.66 18.09
N GLY A 182 16.40 22.73 17.64
CA GLY A 182 15.81 23.73 18.53
C GLY A 182 16.84 24.61 19.24
N ASP A 183 18.07 24.66 18.73
CA ASP A 183 19.21 25.42 19.26
C ASP A 183 19.32 26.83 18.65
N GLY A 184 18.32 27.26 17.88
CA GLY A 184 18.31 28.55 17.18
C GLY A 184 19.18 28.58 15.92
N GLN A 185 19.87 27.49 15.56
CA GLN A 185 20.68 27.41 14.33
C GLN A 185 19.86 26.97 13.11
N GLY A 186 18.56 26.72 13.31
CA GLY A 186 17.64 26.27 12.28
C GLY A 186 17.99 24.90 11.72
N ARG A 187 17.48 24.65 10.51
CA ARG A 187 17.59 23.35 9.83
C ARG A 187 18.97 23.18 9.18
N ARG A 188 19.68 22.11 9.54
CA ARG A 188 21.02 21.79 9.05
C ARG A 188 21.07 20.39 8.45
N LEU A 189 21.96 20.17 7.48
CA LEU A 189 22.20 18.85 6.91
C LEU A 189 22.72 17.90 8.00
N LEU A 190 22.02 16.78 8.22
CA LEU A 190 22.52 15.69 9.04
C LEU A 190 23.43 14.77 8.21
N GLY A 191 22.99 14.41 7.00
CA GLY A 191 23.77 13.57 6.10
C GLY A 191 22.94 12.97 4.96
N GLU A 192 23.64 12.23 4.10
CA GLU A 192 23.04 11.43 3.03
C GLU A 192 23.31 9.95 3.24
N THR A 193 22.34 9.09 2.93
CA THR A 193 22.54 7.64 3.03
C THR A 193 21.77 6.88 1.94
N SER A 194 22.37 5.80 1.44
CA SER A 194 21.69 4.81 0.59
C SER A 194 21.11 3.64 1.39
N ARG A 195 21.30 3.63 2.72
CA ARG A 195 20.90 2.57 3.66
C ARG A 195 20.02 3.12 4.78
N SER A 196 19.21 2.26 5.36
CA SER A 196 18.40 2.56 6.55
C SER A 196 18.83 1.64 7.70
N PRO A 197 19.00 2.14 8.94
CA PRO A 197 18.80 3.53 9.38
C PRO A 197 19.98 4.46 9.07
N LEU A 198 19.72 5.77 9.00
CA LEU A 198 20.72 6.81 9.27
C LEU A 198 20.78 7.02 10.78
N VAL A 199 21.97 7.13 11.36
CA VAL A 199 22.16 7.30 12.82
C VAL A 199 22.67 8.72 13.10
N ASP A 200 21.90 9.52 13.82
CA ASP A 200 22.37 10.77 14.41
C ASP A 200 23.02 10.47 15.76
N THR A 201 24.30 10.79 15.88
CA THR A 201 25.13 10.60 17.07
C THR A 201 25.41 11.91 17.81
N HIS A 202 24.70 13.00 17.47
CA HIS A 202 24.88 14.27 18.16
C HIS A 202 24.56 14.12 19.65
N PRO A 203 25.33 14.73 20.56
CA PRO A 203 25.07 14.66 22.00
C PRO A 203 23.67 15.14 22.36
N PHE A 204 23.01 14.42 23.27
CA PHE A 204 21.69 14.80 23.78
C PHE A 204 21.81 15.94 24.80
N PRO A 205 20.89 16.91 24.80
CA PRO A 205 20.89 18.01 25.77
C PRO A 205 20.44 17.51 27.17
N GLN A 206 20.90 18.22 28.21
CA GLN A 206 20.51 17.94 29.61
C GLN A 206 19.07 18.33 29.90
N ALA A 207 18.69 19.57 29.56
CA ALA A 207 17.31 19.99 29.47
C ALA A 207 16.74 19.36 28.19
N GLY A 208 15.87 18.36 28.32
CA GLY A 208 15.36 17.61 27.16
C GLY A 208 14.81 18.54 26.07
N ALA A 209 14.97 18.15 24.81
CA ALA A 209 14.58 18.93 23.65
C ALA A 209 13.84 18.08 22.61
N PHE A 210 13.16 18.73 21.66
CA PHE A 210 12.59 18.08 20.50
C PHE A 210 13.44 18.38 19.26
N TRP A 211 14.03 17.35 18.67
CA TRP A 211 14.69 17.48 17.38
C TRP A 211 13.72 17.16 16.26
N THR A 212 13.70 17.97 15.21
CA THR A 212 12.81 17.82 14.06
C THR A 212 13.62 17.38 12.84
N TYR A 213 13.22 16.28 12.22
CA TYR A 213 13.87 15.73 11.04
C TYR A 213 12.97 15.82 9.82
N ASP A 214 13.54 16.15 8.68
CA ASP A 214 12.92 15.95 7.37
C ASP A 214 13.93 15.30 6.42
N GLY A 215 13.43 14.79 5.29
CA GLY A 215 14.30 14.24 4.27
C GLY A 215 13.73 14.42 2.88
N ILE A 216 14.62 14.46 1.90
CA ILE A 216 14.29 14.50 0.48
C ILE A 216 15.05 13.38 -0.22
N TYR A 217 14.41 12.73 -1.19
CA TYR A 217 15.07 11.70 -1.96
C TYR A 217 16.13 12.31 -2.90
N ILE A 218 17.20 11.55 -3.15
CA ILE A 218 18.24 11.89 -4.12
C ILE A 218 18.30 10.81 -5.20
N PHE A 219 18.32 11.23 -6.46
CA PHE A 219 18.45 10.36 -7.64
C PHE A 219 19.35 11.07 -8.65
N LYS A 220 20.40 10.39 -9.13
CA LYS A 220 21.43 10.99 -10.00
C LYS A 220 22.00 12.28 -9.43
N ASP A 221 22.33 12.24 -8.12
CA ASP A 221 22.91 13.35 -7.35
C ASP A 221 22.08 14.65 -7.27
N GLN A 222 20.80 14.60 -7.64
CA GLN A 222 19.88 15.73 -7.52
C GLN A 222 18.75 15.43 -6.52
N PRO A 223 18.33 16.41 -5.70
CA PRO A 223 17.12 16.28 -4.89
C PRO A 223 15.90 16.15 -5.79
N PHE A 224 15.01 15.23 -5.46
CA PHE A 224 13.79 14.99 -6.22
C PHE A 224 12.57 14.79 -5.34
N GLY A 225 11.41 15.14 -5.90
CA GLY A 225 10.12 15.04 -5.23
C GLY A 225 9.94 16.09 -4.13
N GLN A 226 9.08 15.78 -3.18
CA GLN A 226 8.80 16.63 -2.03
C GLN A 226 9.60 16.17 -0.81
N ALA A 227 9.90 17.12 0.07
CA ALA A 227 10.42 16.79 1.38
C ALA A 227 9.37 15.99 2.18
N SER A 228 9.83 15.07 3.02
CA SER A 228 8.96 14.35 3.95
C SER A 228 8.26 15.33 4.88
N ALA A 229 7.09 14.92 5.40
CA ALA A 229 6.55 15.57 6.58
C ALA A 229 7.61 15.57 7.72
N PRO A 230 7.74 16.67 8.49
CA PRO A 230 8.68 16.73 9.59
C PRO A 230 8.31 15.73 10.68
N VAL A 231 9.31 15.03 11.23
CA VAL A 231 9.14 14.07 12.33
C VAL A 231 9.93 14.53 13.54
N GLN A 232 9.27 14.60 14.70
CA GLN A 232 9.90 15.03 15.95
C GLN A 232 10.42 13.84 16.77
N ALA A 233 11.53 14.06 17.47
CA ALA A 233 12.14 13.12 18.39
C ALA A 233 12.43 13.80 19.73
N PRO A 234 11.84 13.34 20.85
CA PRO A 234 12.19 13.81 22.18
C PRO A 234 13.55 13.23 22.59
N VAL A 235 14.52 14.09 22.84
CA VAL A 235 15.88 13.71 23.27
C VAL A 235 16.19 14.31 24.63
N LYS A 236 16.80 13.53 25.53
CA LYS A 236 17.28 13.98 26.83
C LYS A 236 18.43 13.09 27.27
N SER A 237 19.53 13.66 27.76
CA SER A 237 20.61 12.87 28.34
C SER A 237 20.12 12.16 29.61
N LYS A 238 20.60 10.93 29.84
CA LYS A 238 20.36 10.25 31.11
C LYS A 238 21.12 11.00 32.21
N GLU A 239 20.46 11.37 33.30
CA GLU A 239 21.15 11.91 34.49
C GLU A 239 22.16 10.86 34.98
N THR A 240 23.44 11.18 34.91
CA THR A 240 24.48 10.46 35.63
C THR A 240 24.28 10.75 37.12
N SER A 241 23.81 9.75 37.86
CA SER A 241 23.78 9.79 39.33
C SER A 241 25.18 10.15 39.86
N PRO A 242 25.32 11.11 40.79
CA PRO A 242 26.62 11.39 41.40
C PRO A 242 27.13 10.14 42.12
N ALA A 243 28.43 9.87 41.98
CA ALA A 243 29.10 8.75 42.62
C ALA A 243 28.91 8.81 44.14
N PRO A 244 28.70 7.67 44.84
CA PRO A 244 28.55 7.67 46.28
C PRO A 244 29.85 8.15 46.95
N THR A 245 29.74 9.22 47.73
CA THR A 245 30.79 9.70 48.63
C THR A 245 31.25 8.54 49.53
N PRO A 246 32.57 8.30 49.70
CA PRO A 246 33.04 7.24 50.57
C PRO A 246 32.58 7.50 52.01
N ALA A 247 31.89 6.52 52.60
CA ALA A 247 31.36 6.60 53.95
C ALA A 247 32.48 6.64 54.99
N THR A 248 32.49 7.68 55.82
CA THR A 248 33.34 7.80 57.00
C THR A 248 32.97 6.71 58.00
N THR A 249 33.90 5.81 58.30
CA THR A 249 33.77 4.74 59.31
C THR A 249 33.58 5.31 60.71
N PRO A 250 32.54 4.91 61.48
CA PRO A 250 32.43 5.25 62.89
C PRO A 250 33.41 4.43 63.75
N PRO A 251 33.99 5.00 64.83
CA PRO A 251 34.90 4.27 65.70
C PRO A 251 34.18 3.19 66.53
N ALA A 252 34.89 2.09 66.78
CA ALA A 252 34.42 0.91 67.49
C ALA A 252 34.12 1.15 68.98
N PRO A 253 33.13 0.47 69.58
CA PRO A 253 32.81 0.58 71.01
C PRO A 253 33.83 -0.19 71.88
N PRO A 254 34.01 0.22 73.15
CA PRO A 254 35.04 -0.33 74.04
C PRO A 254 34.73 -1.75 74.51
N SER A 255 35.77 -2.60 74.52
CA SER A 255 35.73 -3.97 75.00
C SER A 255 35.52 -4.03 76.52
N GLY A 256 34.45 -4.67 76.95
CA GLY A 256 34.19 -4.98 78.36
C GLY A 256 35.09 -6.11 78.86
N ASN A 257 35.74 -5.89 80.00
CA ASN A 257 36.45 -6.91 80.76
C ASN A 257 35.44 -7.81 81.49
N SER A 258 35.50 -9.10 81.20
CA SER A 258 35.02 -10.15 82.10
C SER A 258 36.09 -10.41 83.15
N THR A 259 35.75 -10.30 84.43
CA THR A 259 36.53 -10.94 85.50
C THR A 259 35.62 -11.85 86.32
N GLU A 260 36.17 -13.01 86.56
CA GLU A 260 35.65 -14.24 87.13
C GLU A 260 35.50 -14.15 88.66
N THR A 261 34.62 -15.01 89.18
CA THR A 261 34.22 -15.24 90.57
C THR A 261 35.35 -15.57 91.56
N ALA A 262 35.22 -15.05 92.80
CA ALA A 262 35.25 -15.81 94.07
C ALA A 262 34.68 -14.94 95.21
#